data_AF-A0A959R057-F1
#
_entry.id   AF-A0A959R057-F1
#
_cell.length_a   1.000
_cell.length_b   1.000
_cell.length_c   1.000
_cell.angle_alpha   90.00
_cell.angle_beta   90.00
_cell.angle_gamma   90.00
#
_symmetry.space_group_name_H-M   'P 1'
#
loop_
_entity.id
_entity.type
_entity.pdbx_description
1 polymer ?
#
loop_
_entity_poly.entity_id
_entity_poly.type
_entity_poly.pdbx_seq_one_letter_code
_entity_poly.pdbx_strand_id
1 'polypeptide(L)'
;MQFNQIINARVKNETDKPIMRKDIFPISPRLEKYLQQYGREKKLPVTYRDLLNYRYSNPVINKKGKVTHWETAVYDLKEMEFLKEGLVNTYAALKTEGNLSFVKHLDVERIDFCEFGNSMPFRIRIINRINDNYDHFYIKVADASRIYGLELEDLLTPNRITFLTFKNTLVEEHIPGIPGDVFLEDYLHLPETNKIRIAKEFVKFNERCFARLLGDMRSYNFVVDITPDIEDFQYRLRAIDFDQQSYEGRKNLYLPQFYRENFDFVDLVLKTLSPEVIAQYQVEEQTAMAYRAIAARKQLFELLSTMVKDEISEFHKIKMLREELDEHFNTKYFSKCSTMGTIVKRQLKFVLREHLQQIFP
;
A
#
# COMPACT_ATOMS: atom_id res chain seq x y z
N MET A 1 3.33 11.30 -17.46
CA MET A 1 2.98 9.98 -18.09
C MET A 1 2.11 10.20 -19.32
N GLN A 2 2.23 9.38 -20.39
CA GLN A 2 1.42 9.53 -21.60
C GLN A 2 0.19 8.61 -21.60
N PHE A 3 -0.94 9.09 -21.05
CA PHE A 3 -2.22 8.36 -21.09
C PHE A 3 -2.70 8.09 -22.52
N ASN A 4 -2.35 8.97 -23.46
CA ASN A 4 -2.81 8.89 -24.85
C ASN A 4 -2.10 7.80 -25.68
N GLN A 5 -0.99 7.24 -25.20
CA GLN A 5 -0.31 6.12 -25.85
C GLN A 5 -0.91 4.75 -25.46
N ILE A 6 -1.90 4.72 -24.57
CA ILE A 6 -2.51 3.51 -24.00
C ILE A 6 -3.67 2.99 -24.88
N ILE A 7 -3.49 2.96 -26.21
CA ILE A 7 -4.48 2.32 -27.11
C ILE A 7 -4.49 0.79 -26.88
N ASN A 8 -3.49 0.25 -26.16
CA ASN A 8 -3.27 -1.18 -25.96
C ASN A 8 -3.68 -1.74 -24.58
N ALA A 9 -4.37 -1.02 -23.69
CA ALA A 9 -4.81 -1.62 -22.41
C ALA A 9 -5.76 -2.83 -22.57
N ARG A 10 -6.40 -2.98 -23.75
CA ARG A 10 -7.15 -4.19 -24.13
C ARG A 10 -6.28 -5.31 -24.72
N VAL A 11 -5.10 -5.00 -25.24
CA VAL A 11 -4.25 -5.96 -25.95
C VAL A 11 -3.26 -6.59 -24.97
N LYS A 12 -3.56 -7.84 -24.62
CA LYS A 12 -2.76 -8.72 -23.77
C LYS A 12 -1.32 -8.83 -24.28
N ASN A 13 -0.34 -8.39 -23.49
CA ASN A 13 0.96 -9.04 -23.46
C ASN A 13 1.01 -9.87 -22.16
N GLU A 14 1.23 -11.18 -22.25
CA GLU A 14 1.35 -12.08 -21.07
C GLU A 14 2.45 -11.65 -20.08
N THR A 15 3.29 -10.74 -20.53
CA THR A 15 4.52 -10.34 -19.91
C THR A 15 4.35 -9.22 -18.86
N ASP A 16 3.16 -8.62 -18.74
CA ASP A 16 2.88 -7.51 -17.79
C ASP A 16 2.12 -7.95 -16.53
N LYS A 17 2.23 -9.24 -16.19
CA LYS A 17 1.81 -9.79 -14.89
C LYS A 17 3.04 -10.01 -14.00
N PRO A 18 2.95 -9.79 -12.68
CA PRO A 18 3.92 -10.33 -11.72
C PRO A 18 4.07 -11.82 -12.00
N ILE A 19 5.28 -12.24 -12.34
CA ILE A 19 5.53 -13.56 -12.96
C ILE A 19 5.53 -14.67 -11.89
N MET A 20 5.83 -14.35 -10.63
CA MET A 20 5.88 -15.30 -9.50
C MET A 20 5.51 -14.62 -8.19
N ARG A 21 5.08 -15.43 -7.21
CA ARG A 21 4.94 -15.02 -5.81
C ARG A 21 6.31 -14.54 -5.33
N LYS A 22 6.38 -13.31 -4.84
CA LYS A 22 7.60 -12.70 -4.35
C LYS A 22 8.06 -13.40 -3.06
N ASP A 23 9.36 -13.66 -2.95
CA ASP A 23 9.99 -14.12 -1.71
C ASP A 23 9.99 -13.02 -0.64
N ILE A 24 9.85 -13.43 0.61
CA ILE A 24 9.85 -12.52 1.76
C ILE A 24 11.28 -12.05 2.05
N PHE A 25 11.49 -10.74 2.06
CA PHE A 25 12.77 -10.15 2.42
C PHE A 25 12.81 -9.86 3.94
N PRO A 26 13.81 -10.38 4.67
CA PRO A 26 13.87 -10.20 6.12
C PRO A 26 14.17 -8.74 6.48
N ILE A 27 13.67 -8.30 7.65
CA ILE A 27 14.04 -7.01 8.23
C ILE A 27 15.54 -7.05 8.59
N SER A 28 16.33 -6.15 8.00
CA SER A 28 17.74 -6.01 8.35
C SER A 28 17.91 -5.34 9.72
N PRO A 29 19.04 -5.54 10.44
CA PRO A 29 19.31 -4.82 11.69
C PRO A 29 19.31 -3.29 11.53
N ARG A 30 19.58 -2.79 10.33
CA ARG A 30 19.53 -1.35 10.04
C ARG A 30 18.10 -0.85 9.93
N LEU A 31 17.24 -1.62 9.26
CA LEU A 31 15.81 -1.32 9.17
C LEU A 31 15.15 -1.44 10.54
N GLU A 32 15.46 -2.46 11.33
CA GLU A 32 14.97 -2.59 12.71
C GLU A 32 15.35 -1.36 13.56
N LYS A 33 16.60 -0.90 13.49
CA LYS A 33 17.05 0.31 14.20
C LYS A 33 16.26 1.56 13.75
N TYR A 34 16.01 1.69 12.44
CA TYR A 34 15.18 2.76 11.90
C TYR A 34 13.76 2.69 12.47
N LEU A 35 13.14 1.50 12.45
CA LEU A 35 11.78 1.28 12.95
C LEU A 35 11.66 1.60 14.44
N GLN A 36 12.65 1.22 15.26
CA GLN A 36 12.71 1.60 16.67
C GLN A 36 12.78 3.12 16.85
N GLN A 37 13.63 3.80 16.07
CA GLN A 37 13.81 5.25 16.17
C GLN A 37 12.53 6.03 15.86
N TYR A 38 11.72 5.54 14.92
CA TYR A 38 10.48 6.19 14.48
C TYR A 38 9.21 5.61 15.12
N GLY A 39 9.35 4.83 16.20
CA GLY A 39 8.22 4.32 16.97
C GLY A 39 7.39 3.24 16.25
N ARG A 40 7.94 2.61 15.22
CA ARG A 40 7.31 1.51 14.48
C ARG A 40 7.59 0.14 15.10
N GLU A 41 8.70 -0.03 15.82
CA GLU A 41 9.00 -1.29 16.51
C GLU A 41 8.49 -1.25 17.95
N LYS A 42 7.66 -2.23 18.35
CA LYS A 42 7.16 -2.35 19.72
C LYS A 42 7.06 -3.82 20.10
N LYS A 43 7.37 -4.17 21.34
CA LYS A 43 7.18 -5.55 21.81
C LYS A 43 5.70 -5.91 21.78
N LEU A 44 5.34 -6.86 20.93
CA LEU A 44 3.97 -7.36 20.79
C LEU A 44 3.75 -8.61 21.64
N PRO A 45 2.57 -8.76 22.28
CA PRO A 45 2.24 -9.94 23.08
C PRO A 45 1.94 -11.18 22.23
N VAL A 46 1.47 -10.98 20.99
CA VAL A 46 1.15 -12.03 20.01
C VAL A 46 1.97 -11.77 18.76
N THR A 47 2.60 -12.82 18.25
CA THR A 47 3.33 -12.83 16.99
C THR A 47 2.55 -13.54 15.90
N TYR A 48 2.95 -13.34 14.64
CA TYR A 48 2.36 -14.07 13.52
C TYR A 48 2.42 -15.61 13.72
N ARG A 49 3.51 -16.10 14.31
CA ARG A 49 3.70 -17.54 14.54
C ARG A 49 2.68 -18.12 15.53
N ASP A 50 2.26 -17.35 16.52
CA ASP A 50 1.27 -17.80 17.50
C ASP A 50 -0.11 -18.01 16.84
N LEU A 51 -0.43 -17.23 15.81
CA LEU A 51 -1.68 -17.36 15.05
C LEU A 51 -1.73 -18.59 14.14
N LEU A 52 -0.59 -19.20 13.80
CA LEU A 52 -0.54 -20.37 12.91
C LEU A 52 -1.04 -21.67 13.57
N ASN A 53 -1.21 -21.68 14.89
CA ASN A 53 -1.55 -22.90 15.64
C ASN A 53 -3.06 -23.24 15.64
N TYR A 54 -3.84 -22.69 14.71
CA TYR A 54 -5.26 -23.01 14.60
C TYR A 54 -5.48 -24.51 14.28
N ARG A 55 -6.61 -25.05 14.72
CA ARG A 55 -6.95 -26.47 14.57
C ARG A 55 -7.61 -26.78 13.24
N TYR A 56 -8.54 -25.92 12.85
CA TYR A 56 -9.25 -25.98 11.58
C TYR A 56 -9.75 -24.58 11.22
N SER A 57 -10.20 -24.41 9.99
CA SER A 57 -10.72 -23.17 9.47
C SER A 57 -12.08 -23.39 8.81
N ASN A 58 -12.92 -22.35 8.79
CA ASN A 58 -14.23 -22.37 8.13
C ASN A 58 -14.31 -21.25 7.10
N PRO A 59 -14.78 -21.50 5.86
CA PRO A 59 -14.90 -20.45 4.85
C PRO A 59 -15.81 -19.29 5.28
N VAL A 60 -15.35 -18.05 5.09
CA VAL A 60 -16.18 -16.87 5.34
C VAL A 60 -17.07 -16.61 4.13
N ILE A 61 -18.38 -16.53 4.37
CA ILE A 61 -19.39 -16.26 3.35
C ILE A 61 -19.79 -14.79 3.41
N ASN A 62 -19.81 -14.10 2.26
CA ASN A 62 -20.21 -12.70 2.19
C ASN A 62 -21.73 -12.52 2.21
N LYS A 63 -22.20 -11.26 2.28
CA LYS A 63 -23.63 -10.91 2.29
C LYS A 63 -24.40 -11.41 1.05
N LYS A 64 -23.71 -11.63 -0.08
CA LYS A 64 -24.28 -12.15 -1.34
C LYS A 64 -24.28 -13.70 -1.39
N GLY A 65 -23.95 -14.38 -0.28
CA GLY A 65 -23.90 -15.84 -0.20
C GLY A 65 -22.69 -16.50 -0.88
N LYS A 66 -21.71 -15.71 -1.36
CA LYS A 66 -20.50 -16.24 -2.00
C LYS A 66 -19.40 -16.47 -0.97
N VAL A 67 -18.68 -17.58 -1.13
CA VAL A 67 -17.45 -17.86 -0.37
C VAL A 67 -16.40 -16.81 -0.72
N THR A 68 -15.76 -16.25 0.30
CA THR A 68 -14.65 -15.31 0.17
C THR A 68 -13.31 -16.05 0.22
N HIS A 69 -12.21 -15.34 -0.05
CA HIS A 69 -10.85 -15.88 0.13
C HIS A 69 -10.40 -15.98 1.59
N TRP A 70 -11.25 -15.60 2.54
CA TRP A 70 -10.96 -15.63 3.97
C TRP A 70 -11.58 -16.86 4.61
N GLU A 71 -10.86 -17.45 5.56
CA GLU A 71 -11.34 -18.55 6.39
C GLU A 71 -11.22 -18.17 7.87
N THR A 72 -12.27 -18.37 8.65
CA THR A 72 -12.21 -18.14 10.09
C THR A 72 -11.40 -19.24 10.76
N ALA A 73 -10.28 -18.87 11.36
CA ALA A 73 -9.38 -19.77 12.08
C ALA A 73 -9.98 -20.09 13.47
N VAL A 74 -10.01 -21.38 13.81
CA VAL A 74 -10.55 -21.87 15.09
C VAL A 74 -9.43 -22.46 15.94
N TYR A 75 -9.36 -22.00 17.18
CA TYR A 75 -8.32 -22.36 18.16
C TYR A 75 -8.93 -23.12 19.34
N ASP A 76 -8.11 -23.87 20.07
CA ASP A 76 -8.52 -24.44 21.35
C ASP A 76 -8.78 -23.32 22.37
N LEU A 77 -9.66 -23.56 23.35
CA LEU A 77 -10.09 -22.55 24.33
C LEU A 77 -8.92 -21.80 25.00
N LYS A 78 -7.92 -22.55 25.48
CA LYS A 78 -6.74 -21.98 26.15
C LYS A 78 -5.91 -21.08 25.23
N GLU A 79 -5.78 -21.47 23.96
CA GLU A 79 -5.05 -20.68 22.98
C GLU A 79 -5.85 -19.44 22.57
N MET A 80 -7.17 -19.58 22.42
CA MET A 80 -8.05 -18.45 22.12
C MET A 80 -8.07 -17.41 23.25
N GLU A 81 -8.03 -17.82 24.53
CA GLU A 81 -7.93 -16.90 25.68
C GLU A 81 -6.63 -16.08 25.63
N PHE A 82 -5.49 -16.75 25.41
CA PHE A 82 -4.20 -16.11 25.24
C PHE A 82 -4.19 -15.13 24.05
N LEU A 83 -4.71 -15.57 22.90
CA LEU A 83 -4.78 -14.76 21.70
C LEU A 83 -5.71 -13.55 21.88
N LYS A 84 -6.87 -13.71 22.52
CA LYS A 84 -7.81 -12.61 22.80
C LYS A 84 -7.14 -11.49 23.58
N GLU A 85 -6.53 -11.82 24.71
CA GLU A 85 -5.84 -10.83 25.56
C GLU A 85 -4.71 -10.14 24.78
N GLY A 86 -3.87 -10.92 24.10
CA GLY A 86 -2.75 -10.39 23.35
C GLY A 86 -3.17 -9.52 22.16
N LEU A 87 -4.15 -9.94 21.37
CA LEU A 87 -4.63 -9.21 20.20
C LEU A 87 -5.33 -7.90 20.57
N VAL A 88 -6.09 -7.86 21.68
CA VAL A 88 -6.68 -6.62 22.19
C VAL A 88 -5.57 -5.65 22.65
N ASN A 89 -4.54 -6.16 23.32
CA ASN A 89 -3.38 -5.34 23.70
C ASN A 89 -2.60 -4.81 22.48
N THR A 90 -2.44 -5.63 21.44
CA THR A 90 -1.86 -5.22 20.15
C THR A 90 -2.70 -4.12 19.50
N TYR A 91 -4.02 -4.26 19.48
CA TYR A 91 -4.93 -3.24 18.96
C TYR A 91 -4.84 -1.92 19.74
N ALA A 92 -4.78 -1.98 21.08
CA ALA A 92 -4.58 -0.78 21.90
C ALA A 92 -3.21 -0.13 21.65
N ALA A 93 -2.16 -0.91 21.45
CA ALA A 93 -0.86 -0.39 21.07
C ALA A 93 -0.88 0.34 19.72
N LEU A 94 -1.69 -0.14 18.77
CA LEU A 94 -1.86 0.42 17.43
C LEU A 94 -2.70 1.71 17.43
N LYS A 95 -3.77 1.79 18.23
CA LYS A 95 -4.76 2.89 18.19
C LYS A 95 -4.58 3.98 19.25
N THR A 96 -4.08 3.63 20.44
CA THR A 96 -4.05 4.54 21.60
C THR A 96 -2.65 4.69 22.18
N GLU A 97 -1.61 4.39 21.40
CA GLU A 97 -0.21 4.32 21.84
C GLU A 97 0.01 3.38 23.03
N GLY A 98 -0.95 2.49 23.32
CA GLY A 98 -0.92 1.58 24.47
C GLY A 98 -1.65 2.10 25.71
N ASN A 99 -2.53 3.11 25.59
CA ASN A 99 -3.42 3.47 26.67
C ASN A 99 -4.50 2.37 26.87
N LEU A 100 -4.27 1.53 27.88
CA LEU A 100 -5.10 0.37 28.21
C LEU A 100 -6.42 0.73 28.92
N SER A 101 -6.66 2.01 29.24
CA SER A 101 -7.90 2.41 29.94
C SER A 101 -9.17 2.07 29.13
N PHE A 102 -9.06 2.00 27.80
CA PHE A 102 -10.15 1.69 26.87
C PHE A 102 -10.27 0.21 26.49
N VAL A 103 -9.34 -0.64 26.95
CA VAL A 103 -9.28 -2.08 26.58
C VAL A 103 -10.41 -2.89 27.20
N LYS A 104 -10.96 -2.47 28.33
CA LYS A 104 -11.96 -3.24 29.11
C LYS A 104 -13.21 -3.63 28.32
N HIS A 105 -13.54 -2.88 27.27
CA HIS A 105 -14.75 -3.08 26.48
C HIS A 105 -14.49 -3.69 25.11
N LEU A 106 -13.22 -3.95 24.78
CA LEU A 106 -12.82 -4.55 23.52
C LEU A 106 -12.69 -6.07 23.66
N ASP A 107 -13.08 -6.80 22.63
CA ASP A 107 -12.85 -8.24 22.51
C ASP A 107 -12.52 -8.61 21.06
N VAL A 108 -11.88 -9.76 20.87
CA VAL A 108 -11.73 -10.37 19.55
C VAL A 108 -13.00 -11.14 19.24
N GLU A 109 -13.73 -10.68 18.23
CA GLU A 109 -14.91 -11.40 17.73
C GLU A 109 -14.48 -12.55 16.82
N ARG A 110 -13.51 -12.29 15.92
CA ARG A 110 -13.11 -13.27 14.91
C ARG A 110 -11.67 -13.08 14.45
N ILE A 111 -11.01 -14.19 14.12
CA ILE A 111 -9.70 -14.25 13.49
C ILE A 111 -9.89 -14.93 12.14
N ASP A 112 -9.65 -14.20 11.06
CA ASP A 112 -9.75 -14.72 9.69
C ASP A 112 -8.35 -14.86 9.10
N PHE A 113 -8.09 -15.96 8.41
CA PHE A 113 -6.84 -16.27 7.71
C PHE A 113 -7.07 -16.27 6.19
N CYS A 114 -6.09 -15.80 5.43
CA CYS A 114 -6.13 -15.85 3.96
C CYS A 114 -4.88 -16.55 3.43
N GLU A 115 -5.05 -17.78 2.93
CA GLU A 115 -3.94 -18.59 2.39
C GLU A 115 -3.40 -18.04 1.06
N PHE A 116 -4.24 -17.35 0.29
CA PHE A 116 -3.93 -16.88 -1.07
C PHE A 116 -3.10 -15.59 -1.12
N GLY A 117 -3.01 -14.82 -0.02
CA GLY A 117 -2.21 -13.59 0.01
C GLY A 117 -0.70 -13.87 0.07
N ASN A 118 0.16 -13.06 -0.56
CA ASN A 118 1.61 -13.35 -0.62
C ASN A 118 2.19 -13.53 0.79
N SER A 119 1.76 -12.69 1.74
CA SER A 119 2.15 -12.69 3.15
C SER A 119 1.25 -13.52 4.08
N MET A 120 0.30 -14.28 3.52
CA MET A 120 -0.69 -15.11 4.23
C MET A 120 -1.32 -14.39 5.44
N PRO A 121 -2.01 -13.27 5.23
CA PRO A 121 -2.38 -12.38 6.32
C PRO A 121 -3.47 -12.99 7.21
N PHE A 122 -3.41 -12.65 8.50
CA PHE A 122 -4.53 -12.77 9.41
C PHE A 122 -5.24 -11.42 9.51
N ARG A 123 -6.56 -11.41 9.44
CA ARG A 123 -7.43 -10.27 9.74
C ARG A 123 -8.10 -10.50 11.08
N ILE A 124 -7.89 -9.58 12.00
CA ILE A 124 -8.46 -9.63 13.34
C ILE A 124 -9.65 -8.67 13.38
N ARG A 125 -10.83 -9.19 13.72
CA ARG A 125 -12.05 -8.38 13.92
C ARG A 125 -12.22 -8.11 15.41
N ILE A 126 -12.07 -6.84 15.79
CA ILE A 126 -12.28 -6.35 17.15
C ILE A 126 -13.70 -5.80 17.25
N ILE A 127 -14.38 -6.12 18.35
CA ILE A 127 -15.69 -5.59 18.69
C ILE A 127 -15.58 -4.74 19.96
N ASN A 128 -16.21 -3.57 19.94
CA ASN A 128 -16.45 -2.79 21.15
C ASN A 128 -17.82 -3.16 21.72
N ARG A 129 -17.83 -3.83 22.87
CA ARG A 129 -19.04 -4.36 23.52
C ARG A 129 -20.00 -3.27 24.04
N ILE A 130 -19.58 -2.01 24.12
CA ILE A 130 -20.47 -0.91 24.55
C ILE A 130 -21.36 -0.44 23.40
N ASN A 131 -20.80 -0.23 22.22
CA ASN A 131 -21.48 0.41 21.09
C ASN A 131 -21.68 -0.51 19.89
N ASP A 132 -21.28 -1.78 20.00
CA ASP A 132 -21.38 -2.81 18.97
C ASP A 132 -20.66 -2.44 17.65
N ASN A 133 -19.68 -1.53 17.75
CA ASN A 133 -18.85 -1.16 16.60
C ASN A 133 -17.72 -2.16 16.40
N TYR A 134 -17.41 -2.39 15.13
CA TYR A 134 -16.34 -3.27 14.70
C TYR A 134 -15.18 -2.47 14.13
N ASP A 135 -13.97 -2.92 14.42
CA ASP A 135 -12.77 -2.48 13.73
C ASP A 135 -11.93 -3.69 13.30
N HIS A 136 -11.00 -3.48 12.39
CA HIS A 136 -10.12 -4.50 11.88
C HIS A 136 -8.66 -4.04 11.91
N PHE A 137 -7.79 -5.02 12.06
CA PHE A 137 -6.37 -4.86 11.78
C PHE A 137 -5.81 -6.17 11.25
N TYR A 138 -4.63 -6.12 10.66
CA TYR A 138 -4.02 -7.25 9.98
C TYR A 138 -2.71 -7.62 10.65
N ILE A 139 -2.44 -8.92 10.80
CA ILE A 139 -1.15 -9.45 11.20
C ILE A 139 -0.57 -10.26 10.04
N LYS A 140 0.65 -9.94 9.64
CA LYS A 140 1.34 -10.53 8.50
C LYS A 140 2.76 -10.95 8.88
N VAL A 141 3.34 -11.81 8.08
CA VAL A 141 4.80 -12.01 8.10
C VAL A 141 5.46 -10.69 7.71
N ALA A 142 6.47 -10.27 8.47
CA ALA A 142 7.20 -9.06 8.15
C ALA A 142 8.04 -9.22 6.88
N ASP A 143 7.91 -8.25 5.97
CA ASP A 143 8.67 -8.16 4.73
C ASP A 143 9.27 -6.74 4.61
N ALA A 144 10.59 -6.65 4.41
CA ALA A 144 11.30 -5.39 4.36
C ALA A 144 10.80 -4.49 3.22
N SER A 145 10.54 -5.05 2.03
CA SER A 145 10.03 -4.29 0.89
C SER A 145 8.64 -3.70 1.18
N ARG A 146 7.73 -4.49 1.78
CA ARG A 146 6.43 -4.00 2.24
C ARG A 146 6.56 -2.86 3.25
N ILE A 147 7.43 -3.00 4.24
CA ILE A 147 7.68 -1.97 5.27
C ILE A 147 8.19 -0.67 4.64
N TYR A 148 9.13 -0.75 3.68
CA TYR A 148 9.55 0.44 2.93
C TYR A 148 8.38 1.09 2.21
N GLY A 149 7.42 0.31 1.70
CA GLY A 149 6.22 0.83 1.03
C GLY A 149 5.29 1.56 1.97
N LEU A 150 5.04 1.00 3.14
CA LEU A 150 4.25 1.62 4.21
C LEU A 150 4.86 2.96 4.66
N GLU A 151 6.18 3.01 4.88
CA GLU A 151 6.88 4.25 5.22
C GLU A 151 6.86 5.28 4.07
N LEU A 152 7.11 4.85 2.84
CA LEU A 152 7.08 5.76 1.69
C LEU A 152 5.66 6.30 1.44
N GLU A 153 4.61 5.52 1.70
CA GLU A 153 3.22 5.99 1.67
C GLU A 153 2.98 7.07 2.73
N ASP A 154 3.31 6.79 3.98
CA ASP A 154 3.08 7.72 5.10
C ASP A 154 3.85 9.03 4.96
N LEU A 155 5.05 8.99 4.36
CA LEU A 155 5.94 10.15 4.24
C LEU A 155 5.68 11.01 3.00
N LEU A 156 5.27 10.42 1.88
CA LEU A 156 5.24 11.10 0.58
C LEU A 156 3.84 11.33 0.04
N THR A 157 2.85 10.59 0.55
CA THR A 157 1.46 10.72 0.13
C THR A 157 0.67 11.46 1.21
N PRO A 158 -0.56 11.92 0.90
CA PRO A 158 -1.44 12.45 1.94
C PRO A 158 -2.07 11.37 2.82
N ASN A 159 -1.78 10.09 2.58
CA ASN A 159 -2.37 8.97 3.30
C ASN A 159 -1.49 8.63 4.50
N ARG A 160 -2.06 8.70 5.70
CA ARG A 160 -1.39 8.21 6.90
C ARG A 160 -1.47 6.69 6.98
N ILE A 161 -0.37 6.09 7.40
CA ILE A 161 -0.26 4.64 7.59
C ILE A 161 0.17 4.34 9.02
N THR A 162 -0.66 3.57 9.71
CA THR A 162 -0.39 3.08 11.06
C THR A 162 -0.04 1.60 10.99
N PHE A 163 1.17 1.28 11.42
CA PHE A 163 1.63 -0.10 11.53
C PHE A 163 2.65 -0.23 12.64
N LEU A 164 2.84 -1.47 13.12
CA LEU A 164 3.84 -1.86 14.10
C LEU A 164 4.58 -3.10 13.64
N THR A 165 5.84 -3.22 14.03
CA THR A 165 6.69 -4.38 13.79
C THR A 165 7.18 -4.97 15.10
N PHE A 166 7.31 -6.30 15.12
CA PHE A 166 8.01 -7.03 16.17
C PHE A 166 8.61 -8.32 15.65
N LYS A 167 9.94 -8.43 15.66
CA LYS A 167 10.65 -9.59 15.07
C LYS A 167 10.19 -9.82 13.63
N ASN A 168 9.60 -10.99 13.33
CA ASN A 168 9.07 -11.34 12.01
C ASN A 168 7.55 -11.08 11.87
N THR A 169 6.99 -10.21 12.70
CA THR A 169 5.56 -9.87 12.71
C THR A 169 5.36 -8.43 12.29
N LEU A 170 4.46 -8.22 11.34
CA LEU A 170 3.97 -6.91 10.93
C LEU A 170 2.49 -6.81 11.29
N VAL A 171 2.11 -5.73 11.97
CA VAL A 171 0.73 -5.40 12.34
C VAL A 171 0.33 -4.13 11.61
N GLU A 172 -0.71 -4.18 10.80
CA GLU A 172 -1.19 -3.05 10.00
C GLU A 172 -2.62 -2.68 10.40
N GLU A 173 -2.87 -1.38 10.53
CA GLU A 173 -4.22 -0.85 10.67
C GLU A 173 -5.02 -1.11 9.38
N HIS A 174 -6.32 -1.34 9.53
CA HIS A 174 -7.20 -1.39 8.38
C HIS A 174 -7.29 -0.02 7.70
N ILE A 175 -7.03 0.00 6.39
CA ILE A 175 -7.25 1.17 5.54
C ILE A 175 -8.70 1.11 5.04
N PRO A 176 -9.59 2.00 5.52
CA PRO A 176 -10.99 1.99 5.11
C PRO A 176 -11.15 2.55 3.70
N GLY A 177 -12.14 2.00 2.98
CA GLY A 177 -12.56 2.46 1.67
C GLY A 177 -13.26 1.34 0.89
N ILE A 178 -13.82 1.70 -0.26
CA ILE A 178 -14.46 0.74 -1.17
C ILE A 178 -13.37 0.17 -2.07
N PRO A 179 -13.17 -1.17 -2.15
CA PRO A 179 -12.24 -1.77 -3.10
C PRO A 179 -12.47 -1.23 -4.52
N GLY A 180 -11.41 -0.90 -5.24
CA GLY A 180 -11.53 -0.22 -6.54
C GLY A 180 -12.33 -1.02 -7.57
N ASP A 181 -12.24 -2.35 -7.57
CA ASP A 181 -13.05 -3.24 -8.39
C ASP A 181 -14.55 -3.14 -8.04
N VAL A 182 -14.88 -3.20 -6.76
CA VAL A 182 -16.26 -3.00 -6.26
C VAL A 182 -16.75 -1.58 -6.57
N PHE A 183 -15.88 -0.57 -6.49
CA PHE A 183 -16.22 0.80 -6.85
C PHE A 183 -16.61 0.94 -8.32
N LEU A 184 -15.85 0.30 -9.22
CA LEU A 184 -16.16 0.28 -10.65
C LEU A 184 -17.52 -0.37 -10.93
N GLU A 185 -17.80 -1.51 -10.28
CA GLU A 185 -19.04 -2.26 -10.47
C GLU A 185 -20.27 -1.56 -9.90
N ASP A 186 -20.20 -1.15 -8.63
CA ASP A 186 -21.38 -0.76 -7.85
C ASP A 186 -21.56 0.77 -7.77
N TYR A 187 -20.51 1.58 -7.97
CA TYR A 187 -20.53 3.03 -7.66
C TYR A 187 -20.23 3.97 -8.84
N LEU A 188 -19.36 3.57 -9.79
CA LEU A 188 -18.89 4.46 -10.86
C LEU A 188 -20.04 5.01 -11.73
N HIS A 189 -21.09 4.21 -11.92
CA HIS A 189 -22.22 4.52 -12.79
C HIS A 189 -23.37 5.25 -12.08
N LEU A 190 -23.29 5.44 -10.77
CA LEU A 190 -24.31 6.16 -10.01
C LEU A 190 -24.36 7.65 -10.44
N PRO A 191 -25.57 8.26 -10.50
CA PRO A 191 -25.74 9.63 -10.98
C PRO A 191 -25.03 10.68 -10.10
N GLU A 192 -24.89 10.43 -8.81
CA GLU A 192 -24.18 11.29 -7.85
C GLU A 192 -22.65 11.20 -7.95
N THR A 193 -22.12 10.23 -8.71
CA THR A 193 -20.68 9.99 -8.77
C THR A 193 -19.98 11.01 -9.67
N ASN A 194 -19.11 11.85 -9.08
CA ASN A 194 -18.35 12.85 -9.84
C ASN A 194 -17.15 12.23 -10.58
N LYS A 195 -17.42 11.83 -11.82
CA LYS A 195 -16.46 11.21 -12.74
C LYS A 195 -15.19 12.01 -12.97
N ILE A 196 -15.28 13.34 -13.05
CA ILE A 196 -14.11 14.21 -13.28
C ILE A 196 -13.18 14.18 -12.07
N ARG A 197 -13.74 14.20 -10.85
CA ARG A 197 -12.93 14.14 -9.61
C ARG A 197 -12.22 12.80 -9.45
N ILE A 198 -12.87 11.70 -9.85
CA ILE A 198 -12.26 10.36 -9.86
C ILE A 198 -11.15 10.26 -10.89
N ALA A 199 -11.39 10.75 -12.12
CA ALA A 199 -10.38 10.78 -13.18
C ALA A 199 -9.14 11.57 -12.73
N LYS A 200 -9.34 12.77 -12.16
CA LYS A 200 -8.28 13.58 -11.56
C LYS A 200 -7.49 12.77 -10.53
N GLU A 201 -8.20 12.12 -9.60
CA GLU A 201 -7.54 11.36 -8.54
C GLU A 201 -6.79 10.13 -9.05
N PHE A 202 -7.28 9.45 -10.08
CA PHE A 202 -6.58 8.32 -10.70
C PHE A 202 -5.27 8.76 -11.38
N VAL A 203 -5.24 9.94 -12.02
CA VAL A 203 -3.99 10.52 -12.55
C VAL A 203 -2.98 10.75 -11.42
N LYS A 204 -3.42 11.35 -10.31
CA LYS A 204 -2.54 11.58 -9.14
C LYS A 204 -2.08 10.29 -8.49
N PHE A 205 -2.95 9.29 -8.38
CA PHE A 205 -2.60 7.97 -7.86
C PHE A 205 -1.53 7.27 -8.71
N ASN A 206 -1.61 7.37 -10.04
CA ASN A 206 -0.57 6.86 -10.94
C ASN A 206 0.80 7.51 -10.65
N GLU A 207 0.85 8.84 -10.52
CA GLU A 207 2.09 9.56 -10.19
C GLU A 207 2.65 9.15 -8.84
N ARG A 208 1.79 8.99 -7.81
CA ARG A 208 2.22 8.52 -6.49
C ARG A 208 2.83 7.12 -6.53
N CYS A 209 2.26 6.22 -7.32
CA CYS A 209 2.79 4.87 -7.48
C CYS A 209 4.13 4.88 -8.21
N PHE A 210 4.24 5.62 -9.31
CA PHE A 210 5.45 5.63 -10.13
C PHE A 210 6.63 6.35 -9.48
N ALA A 211 6.38 7.47 -8.79
CA ALA A 211 7.44 8.22 -8.12
C ALA A 211 8.13 7.38 -7.03
N ARG A 212 7.37 6.52 -6.36
CA ARG A 212 7.87 5.65 -5.28
C ARG A 212 8.20 4.24 -5.75
N LEU A 213 7.87 3.88 -6.99
CA LEU A 213 7.95 2.52 -7.51
C LEU A 213 7.11 1.53 -6.69
N LEU A 214 5.83 1.85 -6.47
CA LEU A 214 4.83 0.94 -5.90
C LEU A 214 4.17 0.12 -7.02
N GLY A 215 4.43 -1.19 -7.04
CA GLY A 215 3.96 -2.11 -8.07
C GLY A 215 2.60 -2.74 -7.77
N ASP A 216 2.07 -3.48 -8.74
CA ASP A 216 0.84 -4.31 -8.66
C ASP A 216 -0.41 -3.60 -8.11
N MET A 217 -0.62 -2.36 -8.54
CA MET A 217 -1.78 -1.55 -8.14
C MET A 217 -3.00 -1.81 -9.05
N ARG A 218 -3.48 -3.05 -9.07
CA ARG A 218 -4.77 -3.44 -9.68
C ARG A 218 -5.93 -2.92 -8.84
N SER A 219 -7.14 -2.87 -9.42
CA SER A 219 -8.31 -2.25 -8.79
C SER A 219 -8.71 -2.89 -7.46
N TYR A 220 -8.38 -4.17 -7.23
CA TYR A 220 -8.59 -4.84 -5.94
C TYR A 220 -7.47 -4.62 -4.90
N ASN A 221 -6.36 -3.96 -5.27
CA ASN A 221 -5.20 -3.67 -4.41
C ASN A 221 -5.16 -2.20 -3.91
N PHE A 222 -6.17 -1.41 -4.24
CA PHE A 222 -6.41 -0.09 -3.66
C PHE A 222 -7.90 0.11 -3.37
N VAL A 223 -8.19 1.09 -2.52
CA VAL A 223 -9.56 1.49 -2.17
C VAL A 223 -9.84 2.93 -2.59
N VAL A 224 -11.11 3.21 -2.83
CA VAL A 224 -11.66 4.55 -3.03
C VAL A 224 -12.31 5.00 -1.74
N ASP A 225 -11.74 6.05 -1.14
CA ASP A 225 -12.32 6.76 -0.01
C ASP A 225 -13.14 7.95 -0.52
N ILE A 226 -14.37 8.08 -0.02
CA ILE A 226 -15.35 9.09 -0.43
C ILE A 226 -15.68 9.95 0.77
N THR A 227 -15.29 11.22 0.73
CA THR A 227 -15.55 12.18 1.80
C THR A 227 -16.52 13.25 1.30
N PRO A 228 -17.71 13.42 1.91
CA PRO A 228 -18.58 14.56 1.61
C PRO A 228 -17.85 15.89 1.88
N ASP A 229 -17.96 16.84 0.96
CA ASP A 229 -17.37 18.17 1.06
C ASP A 229 -18.44 19.24 0.73
N ILE A 230 -18.10 20.53 0.89
CA ILE A 230 -19.04 21.66 0.84
C ILE A 230 -19.89 21.65 -0.44
N GLU A 231 -19.29 21.36 -1.58
CA GLU A 231 -19.96 21.39 -2.89
C GLU A 231 -20.41 20.01 -3.38
N ASP A 232 -19.64 18.97 -3.09
CA ASP A 232 -19.81 17.62 -3.65
C ASP A 232 -18.87 16.64 -2.92
N PHE A 233 -18.69 15.41 -3.41
CA PHE A 233 -17.79 14.43 -2.82
C PHE A 233 -16.32 14.63 -3.24
N GLN A 234 -15.40 14.45 -2.29
CA GLN A 234 -13.98 14.25 -2.57
C GLN A 234 -13.68 12.75 -2.65
N TYR A 235 -12.90 12.36 -3.67
CA TYR A 235 -12.45 11.00 -3.88
C TYR A 235 -10.96 10.89 -3.65
N ARG A 236 -10.53 9.80 -3.01
CA ARG A 236 -9.12 9.52 -2.75
C ARG A 236 -8.82 8.06 -2.99
N LEU A 237 -7.84 7.79 -3.85
CA LEU A 237 -7.37 6.43 -4.09
C LEU A 237 -6.20 6.12 -3.14
N ARG A 238 -6.38 5.08 -2.32
CA ARG A 238 -5.44 4.66 -1.28
C ARG A 238 -4.98 3.23 -1.54
N ALA A 239 -3.67 3.02 -1.67
CA ALA A 239 -3.12 1.68 -1.77
C ALA A 239 -3.36 0.90 -0.47
N ILE A 240 -3.70 -0.39 -0.60
CA ILE A 240 -3.86 -1.31 0.55
C ILE A 240 -2.89 -2.49 0.50
N ASP A 241 -2.31 -2.73 -0.67
CA ASP A 241 -1.24 -3.71 -0.83
C ASP A 241 0.11 -3.02 -1.13
N PHE A 242 1.14 -3.43 -0.40
CA PHE A 242 2.50 -2.94 -0.54
C PHE A 242 3.49 -4.10 -0.77
N ASP A 243 3.00 -5.32 -1.02
CA ASP A 243 3.82 -6.50 -1.25
C ASP A 243 4.76 -6.31 -2.45
N GLN A 244 4.37 -5.51 -3.44
CA GLN A 244 5.12 -5.28 -4.69
C GLN A 244 5.86 -3.93 -4.70
N GLN A 245 6.18 -3.38 -3.52
CA GLN A 245 6.96 -2.15 -3.40
C GLN A 245 8.41 -2.35 -3.87
N SER A 246 8.83 -1.62 -4.89
CA SER A 246 10.21 -1.58 -5.39
C SER A 246 10.81 -2.96 -5.71
N TYR A 247 9.97 -3.91 -6.15
CA TYR A 247 10.39 -5.30 -6.39
C TYR A 247 10.48 -5.66 -7.88
N GLU A 248 9.61 -5.12 -8.71
CA GLU A 248 9.50 -5.53 -10.11
C GLU A 248 10.54 -4.89 -11.04
N GLY A 249 10.92 -5.62 -12.08
CA GLY A 249 11.92 -5.16 -13.06
C GLY A 249 11.35 -4.25 -14.15
N ARG A 250 10.06 -4.38 -14.46
CA ARG A 250 9.41 -3.63 -15.54
C ARG A 250 8.80 -2.35 -15.01
N LYS A 251 9.11 -1.23 -15.65
CA LYS A 251 8.58 0.10 -15.35
C LYS A 251 7.06 0.14 -15.36
N ASN A 252 6.44 -0.55 -16.32
CA ASN A 252 4.98 -0.51 -16.49
C ASN A 252 4.23 -1.15 -15.32
N LEU A 253 4.87 -2.02 -14.54
CA LEU A 253 4.26 -2.60 -13.34
C LEU A 253 4.10 -1.58 -12.20
N TYR A 254 4.81 -0.45 -12.26
CA TYR A 254 4.69 0.68 -11.33
C TYR A 254 3.70 1.76 -11.78
N LEU A 255 2.98 1.50 -12.87
CA LEU A 255 2.09 2.45 -13.52
C LEU A 255 0.68 1.82 -13.57
N PRO A 256 -0.20 2.13 -12.58
CA PRO A 256 -1.52 1.54 -12.45
C PRO A 256 -2.34 1.50 -13.75
N GLN A 257 -2.19 2.51 -14.61
CA GLN A 257 -2.84 2.62 -15.91
C GLN A 257 -2.58 1.47 -16.89
N PHE A 258 -1.55 0.63 -16.68
CA PHE A 258 -1.28 -0.53 -17.54
C PHE A 258 -1.95 -1.83 -17.08
N TYR A 259 -2.59 -1.84 -15.90
CA TYR A 259 -3.37 -3.01 -15.48
C TYR A 259 -4.73 -3.04 -16.16
N ARG A 260 -5.09 -4.22 -16.67
CA ARG A 260 -6.39 -4.44 -17.33
C ARG A 260 -7.55 -4.17 -16.38
N GLU A 261 -7.39 -4.56 -15.12
CA GLU A 261 -8.37 -4.38 -14.05
C GLU A 261 -8.66 -2.90 -13.76
N ASN A 262 -7.78 -1.99 -14.23
CA ASN A 262 -7.94 -0.54 -14.11
C ASN A 262 -8.45 0.11 -15.39
N PHE A 263 -8.81 -0.65 -16.43
CA PHE A 263 -9.19 -0.10 -17.73
C PHE A 263 -10.30 0.94 -17.63
N ASP A 264 -11.33 0.70 -16.81
CA ASP A 264 -12.44 1.63 -16.70
C ASP A 264 -12.03 2.96 -16.06
N PHE A 265 -11.05 2.97 -15.15
CA PHE A 265 -10.44 4.21 -14.65
C PHE A 265 -9.65 4.94 -15.74
N VAL A 266 -8.92 4.21 -16.59
CA VAL A 266 -8.15 4.78 -17.71
C VAL A 266 -9.10 5.38 -18.75
N ASP A 267 -10.13 4.65 -19.14
CA ASP A 267 -11.15 5.11 -20.08
C ASP A 267 -11.88 6.34 -19.55
N LEU A 268 -12.17 6.38 -18.24
CA LEU A 268 -12.72 7.57 -17.58
C LEU A 268 -11.81 8.78 -17.75
N VAL A 269 -10.51 8.64 -17.48
CA VAL A 269 -9.52 9.71 -17.66
C VAL A 269 -9.49 10.21 -19.10
N LEU A 270 -9.40 9.29 -20.07
CA LEU A 270 -9.31 9.63 -21.49
C LEU A 270 -10.56 10.33 -22.03
N LYS A 271 -11.75 9.98 -21.49
CA LYS A 271 -13.02 10.60 -21.89
C LYS A 271 -13.28 11.95 -21.22
N THR A 272 -12.67 12.22 -20.06
CA THR A 272 -13.03 13.39 -19.24
C THR A 272 -11.96 14.47 -19.19
N LEU A 273 -10.68 14.14 -19.34
CA LEU A 273 -9.57 15.07 -19.15
C LEU A 273 -8.78 15.28 -20.45
N SER A 274 -8.44 16.54 -20.75
CA SER A 274 -7.50 16.86 -21.83
C SER A 274 -6.06 16.53 -21.43
N PRO A 275 -5.13 16.40 -22.40
CA PRO A 275 -3.71 16.16 -22.12
C PRO A 275 -3.07 17.24 -21.23
N GLU A 276 -3.46 18.51 -21.41
CA GLU A 276 -2.97 19.63 -20.62
C GLU A 276 -3.41 19.53 -19.16
N VAL A 277 -4.67 19.14 -18.93
CA VAL A 277 -5.24 18.96 -17.58
C VAL A 277 -4.59 17.76 -16.88
N ILE A 278 -4.33 16.67 -17.61
CA ILE A 278 -3.58 15.52 -17.08
C ILE A 278 -2.19 15.97 -16.63
N ALA A 279 -1.45 16.69 -17.48
CA ALA A 279 -0.12 17.20 -17.14
C ALA A 279 -0.15 18.13 -15.92
N GLN A 280 -1.16 19.00 -15.82
CA GLN A 280 -1.37 19.85 -14.65
C GLN A 280 -1.53 19.01 -13.37
N TYR A 281 -2.41 18.00 -13.36
CA TYR A 281 -2.61 17.16 -12.18
C TYR A 281 -1.37 16.34 -11.80
N GLN A 282 -0.55 15.96 -12.77
CA GLN A 282 0.73 15.31 -12.51
C GLN A 282 1.68 16.26 -11.78
N VAL A 283 1.81 17.51 -12.27
CA VAL A 283 2.61 18.55 -11.63
C VAL A 283 2.11 18.84 -10.21
N GLU A 284 0.79 19.03 -10.02
CA GLU A 284 0.21 19.27 -8.70
C GLU A 284 0.56 18.17 -7.68
N GLU A 285 0.50 16.89 -8.08
CA GLU A 285 0.85 15.78 -7.19
C GLU A 285 2.35 15.75 -6.89
N GLN A 286 3.21 15.96 -7.89
CA GLN A 286 4.66 16.01 -7.69
C GLN A 286 5.08 17.18 -6.78
N THR A 287 4.47 18.36 -6.94
CA THR A 287 4.68 19.50 -6.05
C THR A 287 4.24 19.18 -4.62
N ALA A 288 3.04 18.61 -4.44
CA ALA A 288 2.56 18.20 -3.11
C ALA A 288 3.48 17.17 -2.46
N MET A 289 3.97 16.19 -3.23
CA MET A 289 4.94 15.20 -2.77
C MET A 289 6.28 15.84 -2.39
N ALA A 290 6.77 16.82 -3.16
CA ALA A 290 8.00 17.55 -2.85
C ALA A 290 7.90 18.30 -1.50
N TYR A 291 6.77 18.97 -1.22
CA TYR A 291 6.53 19.59 0.09
C TYR A 291 6.57 18.57 1.23
N ARG A 292 5.95 17.40 1.07
CA ARG A 292 6.00 16.33 2.09
C ARG A 292 7.41 15.77 2.26
N ALA A 293 8.14 15.56 1.17
CA ALA A 293 9.53 15.12 1.20
C ALA A 293 10.44 16.10 1.97
N ILE A 294 10.17 17.41 1.87
CA ILE A 294 10.87 18.45 2.65
C ILE A 294 10.48 18.37 4.12
N ALA A 295 9.19 18.32 4.42
CA ALA A 295 8.69 18.22 5.80
C ALA A 295 9.25 16.98 6.52
N ALA A 296 9.36 15.86 5.81
CA ALA A 296 9.88 14.59 6.29
C ALA A 296 11.38 14.37 5.98
N ARG A 297 12.14 15.42 5.60
CA ARG A 297 13.49 15.29 5.00
C ARG A 297 14.43 14.38 5.79
N LYS A 298 14.48 14.54 7.12
CA LYS A 298 15.35 13.73 7.98
C LYS A 298 14.97 12.25 7.92
N GLN A 299 13.70 11.95 8.17
CA GLN A 299 13.17 10.58 8.17
C GLN A 299 13.27 9.92 6.80
N LEU A 300 12.93 10.62 5.73
CA LEU A 300 13.06 10.12 4.37
C LEU A 300 14.53 9.84 4.00
N PHE A 301 15.46 10.71 4.40
CA PHE A 301 16.88 10.48 4.16
C PHE A 301 17.39 9.23 4.87
N GLU A 302 17.02 9.02 6.13
CA GLU A 302 17.41 7.85 6.91
C GLU A 302 16.79 6.56 6.35
N LEU A 303 15.50 6.61 5.94
CA LEU A 303 14.80 5.50 5.28
C LEU A 303 15.54 5.08 4.00
N LEU A 304 15.75 6.03 3.09
CA LEU A 304 16.40 5.75 1.80
C LEU A 304 17.87 5.31 1.98
N SER A 305 18.58 5.85 2.97
CA SER A 305 19.95 5.42 3.28
C SER A 305 20.03 3.99 3.83
N THR A 306 18.97 3.54 4.49
CA THR A 306 18.79 2.16 4.93
C THR A 306 18.45 1.28 3.72
N MET A 307 17.43 1.65 2.95
CA MET A 307 16.94 0.93 1.77
C MET A 307 18.02 0.71 0.70
N VAL A 308 18.95 1.66 0.52
CA VAL A 308 20.08 1.53 -0.43
C VAL A 308 20.97 0.32 -0.13
N LYS A 309 21.04 -0.12 1.13
CA LYS A 309 21.91 -1.20 1.59
C LYS A 309 21.21 -2.55 1.72
N ASP A 310 19.89 -2.58 1.57
CA ASP A 310 19.09 -3.79 1.73
C ASP A 310 18.78 -4.40 0.35
N GLU A 311 18.81 -5.73 0.30
CA GLU A 311 18.40 -6.49 -0.87
C GLU A 311 16.90 -6.75 -0.76
N ILE A 312 16.12 -6.13 -1.66
CA ILE A 312 14.66 -6.17 -1.66
C ILE A 312 14.09 -6.55 -3.04
N SER A 313 14.96 -7.03 -3.92
CA SER A 313 14.67 -7.47 -5.28
C SER A 313 15.89 -8.19 -5.85
N GLU A 314 15.67 -8.98 -6.89
CA GLU A 314 16.72 -9.67 -7.63
C GLU A 314 17.52 -8.74 -8.56
N PHE A 315 18.81 -9.06 -8.75
CA PHE A 315 19.72 -8.27 -9.59
C PHE A 315 19.25 -8.10 -11.03
N HIS A 316 18.67 -9.15 -11.63
CA HIS A 316 18.19 -9.09 -13.01
C HIS A 316 17.04 -8.07 -13.18
N LYS A 317 16.14 -7.97 -12.18
CA LYS A 317 15.06 -6.98 -12.14
C LYS A 317 15.62 -5.55 -11.98
N ILE A 318 16.61 -5.36 -11.12
CA ILE A 318 17.30 -4.08 -10.94
C ILE A 318 17.91 -3.59 -12.26
N LYS A 319 18.58 -4.50 -12.99
CA LYS A 319 19.21 -4.18 -14.29
C LYS A 319 18.16 -3.79 -15.34
N MET A 320 17.05 -4.54 -15.42
CA MET A 320 15.95 -4.23 -16.34
C MET A 320 15.34 -2.86 -16.00
N LEU A 321 15.02 -2.61 -14.73
CA LEU A 321 14.34 -1.39 -14.33
C LEU A 321 15.17 -0.14 -14.59
N ARG A 322 16.48 -0.16 -14.29
CA ARG A 322 17.33 1.01 -14.57
C ARG A 322 17.43 1.32 -16.07
N GLU A 323 17.42 0.29 -16.92
CA GLU A 323 17.47 0.45 -18.38
C GLU A 323 16.15 1.05 -18.89
N GLU A 324 15.01 0.53 -18.43
CA GLU A 324 13.69 1.08 -18.79
C GLU A 324 13.45 2.49 -18.24
N LEU A 325 13.97 2.83 -17.06
CA LEU A 325 13.88 4.19 -16.51
C LEU A 325 14.80 5.16 -17.26
N ASP A 326 16.02 4.74 -17.62
CA ASP A 326 16.92 5.52 -18.47
C ASP A 326 16.29 5.80 -19.84
N GLU A 327 15.61 4.82 -20.44
CA GLU A 327 14.84 5.02 -21.67
C GLU A 327 13.66 5.97 -21.46
N HIS A 328 12.85 5.74 -20.41
CA HIS A 328 11.66 6.54 -20.13
C HIS A 328 11.93 8.03 -19.93
N PHE A 329 13.02 8.35 -19.23
CA PHE A 329 13.41 9.74 -18.96
C PHE A 329 14.45 10.27 -19.96
N ASN A 330 14.81 9.48 -20.98
CA ASN A 330 15.86 9.78 -21.95
C ASN A 330 17.17 10.25 -21.28
N THR A 331 17.70 9.42 -20.37
CA THR A 331 18.86 9.74 -19.53
C THR A 331 19.77 8.52 -19.33
N LYS A 332 20.90 8.73 -18.63
CA LYS A 332 21.79 7.66 -18.10
C LYS A 332 21.93 7.74 -16.58
N TYR A 333 21.01 8.45 -15.94
CA TYR A 333 21.03 8.73 -14.52
C TYR A 333 20.85 7.45 -13.67
N PHE A 334 20.19 6.41 -14.19
CA PHE A 334 19.91 5.17 -13.48
C PHE A 334 20.95 4.06 -13.78
N SER A 335 21.70 4.15 -14.88
CA SER A 335 22.69 3.16 -15.32
C SER A 335 23.66 2.65 -14.24
N LYS A 336 24.05 3.52 -13.29
CA LYS A 336 24.97 3.18 -12.17
C LYS A 336 24.26 2.67 -10.90
N CYS A 337 22.96 2.42 -10.92
CA CYS A 337 22.24 1.86 -9.78
C CYS A 337 22.56 0.37 -9.64
N SER A 338 22.93 -0.04 -8.42
CA SER A 338 23.22 -1.44 -8.06
C SER A 338 22.19 -2.07 -7.13
N THR A 339 21.34 -1.26 -6.48
CA THR A 339 20.29 -1.72 -5.56
C THR A 339 18.97 -1.01 -5.85
N MET A 340 17.83 -1.64 -5.50
CA MET A 340 16.51 -1.01 -5.64
C MET A 340 16.40 0.28 -4.82
N GLY A 341 16.92 0.31 -3.59
CA GLY A 341 16.95 1.55 -2.81
C GLY A 341 17.72 2.68 -3.50
N THR A 342 18.76 2.38 -4.28
CA THR A 342 19.46 3.38 -5.09
C THR A 342 18.58 3.88 -6.24
N ILE A 343 17.83 2.98 -6.90
CA ILE A 343 16.87 3.35 -7.94
C ILE A 343 15.78 4.25 -7.35
N VAL A 344 15.12 3.86 -6.27
CA VAL A 344 14.05 4.64 -5.62
C VAL A 344 14.56 6.02 -5.20
N LYS A 345 15.74 6.10 -4.57
CA LYS A 345 16.35 7.38 -4.20
C LYS A 345 16.61 8.27 -5.41
N ARG A 346 17.08 7.72 -6.53
CA ARG A 346 17.30 8.47 -7.78
C ARG A 346 15.99 8.85 -8.45
N GLN A 347 15.00 7.97 -8.46
CA GLN A 347 13.66 8.20 -9.00
C GLN A 347 13.01 9.39 -8.30
N LEU A 348 12.92 9.36 -6.97
CA LEU A 348 12.37 10.46 -6.17
C LEU A 348 13.14 11.75 -6.41
N LYS A 349 14.48 11.71 -6.42
CA LYS A 349 15.29 12.89 -6.71
C LYS A 349 15.03 13.44 -8.11
N PHE A 350 14.84 12.59 -9.11
CA PHE A 350 14.61 12.99 -10.50
C PHE A 350 13.23 13.63 -10.65
N VAL A 351 12.19 12.93 -10.20
CA VAL A 351 10.78 13.36 -10.31
C VAL A 351 10.51 14.64 -9.51
N LEU A 352 11.14 14.80 -8.34
CA LEU A 352 10.88 15.94 -7.45
C LEU A 352 11.87 17.10 -7.64
N ARG A 353 12.90 16.96 -8.50
CA ARG A 353 14.02 17.93 -8.56
C ARG A 353 13.56 19.36 -8.80
N GLU A 354 12.78 19.57 -9.85
CA GLU A 354 12.37 20.90 -10.29
C GLU A 354 11.50 21.57 -9.22
N HIS A 355 10.59 20.81 -8.63
CA HIS A 355 9.71 21.27 -7.55
C HIS A 355 10.48 21.61 -6.28
N LEU A 356 11.48 20.80 -5.91
CA LEU A 356 12.35 21.07 -4.75
C LEU A 356 13.18 22.35 -4.94
N GLN A 357 13.63 22.64 -6.16
CA GLN A 357 14.37 23.87 -6.49
C GLN A 357 13.47 25.11 -6.47
N GLN A 358 12.19 24.99 -6.82
CA GLN A 358 11.24 26.10 -6.73
C GLN A 358 10.84 26.42 -5.29
N ILE A 359 10.78 25.42 -4.42
CA ILE A 359 10.45 25.60 -2.99
C ILE A 359 11.62 26.23 -2.22
N PHE A 360 12.86 25.96 -2.63
CA PHE A 360 14.09 26.56 -2.10
C PHE A 360 14.92 27.16 -3.25
N PRO A 361 14.61 28.41 -3.68
CA PRO A 361 15.31 29.07 -4.77
C PRO A 361 16.80 29.34 -4.49
#